data_AF-A0A7J8P7G1-F1
#
_entry.id   AF-A0A7J8P7G1-F1
#
_cell.length_a   1.000
_cell.length_b   1.000
_cell.length_c   1.000
_cell.angle_alpha   90.00
_cell.angle_beta   90.00
_cell.angle_gamma   90.00
#
_symmetry.space_group_name_H-M   'P 1'
#
loop_
_entity.id
_entity.type
_entity.pdbx_description
1 polymer ?
#
loop_
_entity_poly.entity_id
_entity_poly.type
_entity_poly.pdbx_seq_one_letter_code
_entity_poly.pdbx_strand_id
1 'polypeptide(L)'
;VIILARESGLKLELSDIPVQTLVPEPLRATASAEEFMKQLPEFDKDLAKERQDAEESGEVLRYVGVVDAINQKGVVKLRRYSKSHPFAQLSGSDNIIAFTTTRYKEQPLIVRGPGAGAQVTAGGIFSDILRLASYLGAPS
;
A
#
# COMPACT_ATOMS: atom_id res chain seq x y z
N VAL A 1 1.11 -6.32 1.76
CA VAL A 1 0.25 -7.21 0.95
C VAL A 1 0.35 -8.65 1.39
N ILE A 2 1.54 -9.26 1.32
CA ILE A 2 1.74 -10.67 1.73
C ILE A 2 1.21 -10.99 3.13
N ILE A 3 1.54 -10.15 4.12
CA ILE A 3 1.06 -10.29 5.50
C ILE A 3 -0.48 -10.31 5.50
N LEU A 4 -1.13 -9.29 4.94
CA LEU A 4 -2.60 -9.21 4.88
C LEU A 4 -3.24 -10.37 4.11
N ALA A 5 -2.61 -10.86 3.04
CA ALA A 5 -3.11 -12.02 2.30
C ALA A 5 -3.10 -13.28 3.19
N ARG A 6 -2.01 -13.49 3.94
CA ARG A 6 -1.88 -14.61 4.89
C ARG A 6 -2.84 -14.49 6.07
N GLU A 7 -2.99 -13.29 6.64
CA GLU A 7 -4.01 -13.00 7.66
C GLU A 7 -5.44 -13.21 7.15
N SER A 8 -5.66 -13.07 5.84
CA SER A 8 -6.95 -13.38 5.19
C SER A 8 -7.12 -14.87 4.83
N GLY A 9 -6.19 -15.74 5.24
CA GLY A 9 -6.25 -17.19 5.04
C GLY A 9 -5.61 -17.71 3.76
N LEU A 10 -4.93 -16.88 2.97
CA LEU A 10 -4.30 -17.30 1.72
C LEU A 10 -2.89 -17.85 1.98
N LYS A 11 -2.51 -18.90 1.24
CA LYS A 11 -1.17 -19.49 1.27
C LYS A 11 -0.31 -18.97 0.12
N LEU A 12 -0.14 -17.65 0.06
CA LEU A 12 0.73 -17.00 -0.93
C LEU A 12 2.17 -16.90 -0.42
N GLU A 13 3.11 -16.97 -1.34
CA GLU A 13 4.51 -16.60 -1.18
C GLU A 13 4.82 -15.25 -1.81
N LEU A 14 5.96 -14.66 -1.47
CA LEU A 14 6.40 -13.39 -2.05
C LEU A 14 6.53 -13.45 -3.58
N SER A 15 7.00 -14.60 -4.11
CA SER A 15 7.11 -14.86 -5.54
C SER A 15 5.78 -14.83 -6.28
N ASP A 16 4.67 -15.07 -5.57
CA ASP A 16 3.33 -15.12 -6.14
C ASP A 16 2.69 -13.73 -6.26
N ILE A 17 3.33 -12.70 -5.70
CA ILE A 17 2.83 -11.33 -5.70
C ILE A 17 3.60 -10.55 -6.76
N PRO A 18 3.05 -10.39 -7.99
CA PRO A 18 3.61 -9.46 -8.95
C PRO A 18 3.65 -8.04 -8.36
N VAL A 19 4.82 -7.43 -8.43
CA VAL A 19 5.07 -6.04 -8.01
C VAL A 19 5.46 -5.23 -9.23
N GLN A 20 4.62 -4.28 -9.63
CA GLN A 20 4.95 -3.30 -10.65
C GLN A 20 6.02 -2.36 -10.11
N THR A 21 7.27 -2.58 -10.49
CA THR A 21 8.34 -1.65 -10.13
C THR A 21 8.10 -0.26 -10.72
N LEU A 22 8.31 0.78 -9.92
CA LEU A 22 8.34 2.18 -10.36
C LEU A 22 9.77 2.63 -10.74
N VAL A 23 10.76 1.74 -10.60
CA VAL A 23 12.15 2.02 -11.00
C VAL A 23 12.29 1.75 -12.50
N PRO A 24 12.61 2.79 -13.32
CA PRO A 24 12.84 2.64 -14.74
C PRO A 24 13.90 1.56 -15.01
N GLU A 25 13.67 0.73 -16.03
CA GLU A 25 14.56 -0.39 -16.34
C GLU A 25 16.03 0.01 -16.51
N PRO A 26 16.37 1.12 -17.20
CA PRO A 26 17.76 1.56 -17.34
C PRO A 26 18.44 1.95 -16.02
N LEU A 27 17.64 2.34 -15.01
CA LEU A 27 18.13 2.81 -13.72
C LEU A 27 18.25 1.72 -12.66
N ARG A 28 17.84 0.48 -12.95
CA ARG A 28 17.90 -0.62 -11.97
C ARG A 28 19.32 -1.06 -11.65
N ALA A 29 20.26 -0.83 -12.57
CA ALA A 29 21.66 -1.22 -12.43
C ALA A 29 22.59 -0.06 -12.04
N THR A 30 22.03 1.11 -11.70
CA THR A 30 22.83 2.29 -11.33
C THR A 30 23.65 2.02 -10.06
N ALA A 31 24.90 2.49 -10.05
CA ALA A 31 25.87 2.13 -9.02
C ALA A 31 25.65 2.88 -7.69
N SER A 32 25.02 4.05 -7.72
CA SER A 32 24.77 4.86 -6.52
C SER A 32 23.39 5.52 -6.52
N ALA A 33 22.91 5.86 -5.32
CA ALA A 33 21.67 6.59 -5.15
C ALA A 33 21.75 8.01 -5.73
N GLU A 34 22.91 8.67 -5.68
CA GLU A 34 23.10 10.01 -6.26
C GLU A 34 22.97 10.00 -7.78
N GLU A 35 23.62 9.04 -8.43
CA GLU A 35 23.52 8.87 -9.88
C GLU A 35 22.09 8.51 -10.29
N PHE A 36 21.42 7.64 -9.53
CA PHE A 36 20.02 7.29 -9.74
C PHE A 36 19.13 8.54 -9.71
N MET A 37 19.26 9.35 -8.66
CA MET A 37 18.43 10.56 -8.50
C MET A 37 18.72 11.63 -9.56
N LYS A 38 19.94 11.67 -10.11
CA LYS A 38 20.29 12.59 -11.20
C LYS A 38 19.64 12.20 -12.52
N GLN A 39 19.56 10.91 -12.82
CA GLN A 39 19.02 10.40 -14.09
C GLN A 39 17.50 10.18 -14.05
N LEU A 40 16.91 9.98 -12.87
CA LEU A 40 15.47 9.72 -12.71
C LEU A 40 14.54 10.69 -13.47
N PRO A 41 14.79 12.03 -13.50
CA PRO A 41 13.91 12.96 -14.19
C PRO A 41 13.80 12.72 -15.71
N GLU A 42 14.76 12.04 -16.33
CA GLU A 42 14.72 11.71 -17.76
C GLU A 42 13.59 10.72 -18.11
N PHE A 43 13.03 10.04 -17.10
CA PHE A 43 11.98 9.03 -17.24
C PHE A 43 10.61 9.52 -16.75
N ASP A 44 10.47 10.80 -16.39
CA ASP A 44 9.20 11.34 -15.86
C ASP A 44 8.06 11.34 -16.88
N LYS A 45 8.38 11.34 -18.18
CA LYS A 45 7.41 11.55 -19.26
C LYS A 45 6.25 10.55 -19.23
N ASP A 46 6.54 9.27 -19.00
CA ASP A 46 5.53 8.21 -19.08
C ASP A 46 4.56 8.27 -17.89
N LEU A 47 5.10 8.41 -16.66
CA LEU A 47 4.28 8.57 -15.45
C LEU A 47 3.52 9.91 -15.45
N ALA A 48 4.12 10.98 -15.97
CA ALA A 48 3.46 12.27 -16.10
C ALA A 48 2.26 12.19 -17.05
N LYS A 49 2.40 11.46 -18.16
CA LYS A 49 1.30 11.20 -19.10
C LYS A 49 0.22 10.34 -18.44
N GLU A 50 0.56 9.23 -17.80
CA GLU A 50 -0.43 8.40 -17.10
C GLU A 50 -1.19 9.18 -16.03
N ARG A 51 -0.51 10.10 -15.33
CA ARG A 51 -1.12 10.98 -14.34
C ARG A 51 -2.08 11.96 -14.99
N GLN A 52 -1.67 12.61 -16.08
CA GLN A 52 -2.51 13.56 -16.80
C GLN A 52 -3.78 12.87 -17.34
N ASP A 53 -3.63 11.70 -17.98
CA ASP A 53 -4.77 10.93 -18.49
C ASP A 53 -5.77 10.56 -17.38
N ALA A 54 -5.26 10.23 -16.18
CA ALA A 54 -6.09 9.97 -15.01
C ALA A 54 -6.80 11.24 -14.53
N GLU A 55 -6.09 12.36 -14.44
CA GLU A 55 -6.64 13.65 -13.99
C GLU A 55 -7.74 14.17 -14.92
N GLU A 56 -7.55 14.06 -16.23
CA GLU A 56 -8.53 14.40 -17.28
C GLU A 56 -9.80 13.54 -17.15
N SER A 57 -9.65 12.30 -16.68
CA SER A 57 -10.76 11.38 -16.40
C SER A 57 -11.41 11.59 -15.02
N GLY A 58 -10.99 12.62 -14.26
CA GLY A 58 -11.50 12.86 -12.90
C GLY A 58 -10.99 11.87 -11.85
N GLU A 59 -9.87 11.20 -12.14
CA GLU A 59 -9.22 10.19 -11.32
C GLU A 59 -7.85 10.66 -10.81
N VAL A 60 -7.22 9.84 -9.96
CA VAL A 60 -5.86 10.01 -9.46
C VAL A 60 -5.12 8.67 -9.48
N LEU A 61 -3.80 8.71 -9.64
CA LEU A 61 -2.95 7.52 -9.51
C LEU A 61 -2.60 7.24 -8.06
N ARG A 62 -2.70 5.97 -7.64
CA ARG A 62 -2.26 5.48 -6.34
C ARG A 62 -1.51 4.17 -6.51
N TYR A 63 -0.36 4.05 -5.86
CA TYR A 63 0.40 2.82 -5.82
C TYR A 63 -0.12 1.95 -4.67
N VAL A 64 -0.76 0.83 -5.02
CA VAL A 64 -1.58 0.07 -4.07
C VAL A 64 -1.26 -1.42 -4.11
N GLY A 65 -1.38 -2.03 -2.95
CA GLY A 65 -1.49 -3.46 -2.81
C GLY A 65 -2.95 -3.91 -2.89
N VAL A 66 -3.23 -4.96 -3.67
CA VAL A 66 -4.57 -5.56 -3.77
C VAL A 66 -4.45 -7.03 -3.42
N VAL A 67 -5.34 -7.50 -2.54
CA VAL A 67 -5.52 -8.92 -2.23
C VAL A 67 -6.93 -9.30 -2.66
N ASP A 68 -7.01 -10.25 -3.58
CA ASP A 68 -8.25 -10.90 -3.98
C ASP A 68 -8.31 -12.27 -3.32
N ALA A 69 -9.09 -12.35 -2.23
CA ALA A 69 -9.22 -13.58 -1.45
C ALA A 69 -9.99 -14.67 -2.21
N ILE A 70 -10.91 -14.30 -3.10
CA ILE A 70 -11.74 -15.24 -3.86
C ILE A 70 -10.87 -15.94 -4.91
N ASN A 71 -10.08 -15.16 -5.63
CA ASN A 71 -9.19 -15.67 -6.68
C ASN A 71 -7.81 -16.08 -6.15
N GLN A 72 -7.57 -15.94 -4.84
CA GLN A 72 -6.31 -16.25 -4.17
C GLN A 72 -5.10 -15.55 -4.82
N LYS A 73 -5.21 -14.23 -5.07
CA LYS A 73 -4.16 -13.44 -5.73
C LYS A 73 -3.78 -12.21 -4.95
N GLY A 74 -2.50 -11.87 -4.97
CA GLY A 74 -1.98 -10.58 -4.51
C GLY A 74 -1.29 -9.85 -5.65
N VAL A 75 -1.36 -8.52 -5.68
CA VAL A 75 -0.60 -7.69 -6.62
C VAL A 75 -0.26 -6.35 -5.99
N VAL A 76 0.89 -5.78 -6.35
CA VAL A 76 1.23 -4.38 -6.03
C VAL A 76 1.37 -3.65 -7.36
N LYS A 77 0.57 -2.61 -7.57
CA LYS A 77 0.58 -1.86 -8.83
C LYS A 77 0.04 -0.44 -8.70
N LEU A 78 0.35 0.38 -9.70
CA LEU A 78 -0.30 1.66 -9.88
C LEU A 78 -1.75 1.44 -10.36
N ARG A 79 -2.70 2.11 -9.73
CA ARG A 79 -4.12 2.08 -10.10
C ARG A 79 -4.70 3.49 -10.12
N ARG A 80 -5.69 3.67 -10.98
CA ARG A 80 -6.54 4.86 -11.01
C ARG A 80 -7.70 4.70 -10.04
N TYR A 81 -8.04 5.79 -9.38
CA TYR A 81 -9.20 5.90 -8.49
C TYR A 81 -9.89 7.23 -8.74
N SER A 82 -11.23 7.25 -8.80
CA SER A 82 -12.00 8.51 -8.83
C SER A 82 -11.56 9.44 -7.70
N LYS A 83 -11.55 10.75 -7.95
CA LYS A 83 -11.29 11.78 -6.92
C LYS A 83 -12.23 11.69 -5.71
N SER A 84 -13.41 11.09 -5.87
CA SER A 84 -14.36 10.85 -4.78
C SER A 84 -14.02 9.63 -3.91
N HIS A 85 -13.16 8.73 -4.38
CA HIS A 85 -12.82 7.49 -3.69
C HIS A 85 -11.98 7.77 -2.41
N PRO A 86 -12.15 7.02 -1.31
CA PRO A 86 -11.38 7.25 -0.07
C PRO A 86 -9.87 7.30 -0.26
N PHE A 87 -9.32 6.52 -1.20
CA PHE A 87 -7.89 6.49 -1.50
C PHE A 87 -7.38 7.79 -2.15
N ALA A 88 -8.26 8.59 -2.76
CA ALA A 88 -7.89 9.88 -3.31
C ALA A 88 -7.69 10.94 -2.20
N GLN A 89 -8.28 10.73 -1.02
CA GLN A 89 -8.35 11.71 0.07
C GLN A 89 -7.20 11.61 1.10
N LEU A 90 -6.17 10.82 0.80
CA LEU A 90 -4.96 10.70 1.63
C LEU A 90 -4.21 12.04 1.74
N SER A 91 -3.61 12.28 2.90
CA SER A 91 -2.77 13.46 3.17
C SER A 91 -1.45 13.02 3.78
N GLY A 92 -0.35 13.67 3.40
CA GLY A 92 0.98 13.39 3.93
C GLY A 92 1.39 11.93 3.79
N SER A 93 1.79 11.32 4.92
CA SER A 93 2.24 9.93 5.03
C SER A 93 1.15 8.97 5.53
N ASP A 94 -0.13 9.34 5.39
CA ASP A 94 -1.23 8.45 5.75
C ASP A 94 -1.22 7.18 4.88
N ASN A 95 -1.36 6.03 5.54
CA ASN A 95 -1.73 4.79 4.89
C ASN A 95 -3.24 4.59 4.97
N ILE A 96 -3.79 3.85 4.00
CA ILE A 96 -5.21 3.47 3.96
C ILE A 96 -5.35 2.02 3.53
N ILE A 97 -6.28 1.33 4.16
CA ILE A 97 -6.67 -0.03 3.80
C ILE A 97 -8.19 -0.07 3.69
N ALA A 98 -8.69 -0.66 2.61
CA ALA A 98 -10.10 -0.94 2.42
C ALA A 98 -10.35 -2.44 2.52
N PHE A 99 -11.22 -2.86 3.43
CA PHE A 99 -11.63 -4.25 3.59
C PHE A 99 -13.04 -4.45 3.03
N THR A 100 -13.16 -5.25 1.97
CA THR A 100 -14.44 -5.72 1.45
C THR A 100 -14.66 -7.15 1.92
N THR A 101 -15.76 -7.40 2.62
CA THR A 101 -16.11 -8.72 3.17
C THR A 101 -17.56 -9.03 2.92
N THR A 102 -18.03 -10.24 3.25
CA THR A 102 -19.46 -10.60 3.16
C THR A 102 -20.35 -9.64 3.97
N ARG A 103 -19.86 -9.13 5.11
CA ARG A 103 -20.59 -8.17 5.96
C ARG A 103 -20.44 -6.72 5.49
N TYR A 104 -19.30 -6.39 4.89
CA TYR A 104 -18.98 -5.05 4.37
C TYR A 104 -18.86 -5.07 2.85
N LYS A 105 -19.94 -5.49 2.17
CA LYS A 105 -19.95 -5.67 0.70
C LYS A 105 -20.21 -4.35 -0.03
N GLU A 106 -21.28 -3.65 0.35
CA GLU A 106 -21.70 -2.40 -0.31
C GLU A 106 -20.85 -1.20 0.12
N GLN A 107 -20.42 -1.19 1.38
CA GLN A 107 -19.58 -0.14 1.95
C GLN A 107 -18.36 -0.79 2.61
N PRO A 108 -17.20 -0.82 1.92
CA PRO A 108 -15.97 -1.37 2.48
C PRO A 108 -15.57 -0.68 3.79
N LEU A 109 -15.04 -1.45 4.73
CA LEU A 109 -14.47 -0.90 5.96
C LEU A 109 -13.14 -0.21 5.63
N ILE A 110 -13.07 1.10 5.89
CA ILE A 110 -11.88 1.89 5.64
C ILE A 110 -11.12 2.11 6.94
N VAL A 111 -9.86 1.71 6.97
CA VAL A 111 -8.91 2.02 8.04
C VAL A 111 -7.86 2.98 7.48
N ARG A 112 -7.74 4.17 8.08
CA ARG A 112 -6.82 5.22 7.66
C ARG A 112 -6.09 5.79 8.87
N GLY A 113 -4.83 6.13 8.69
CA GLY A 113 -4.05 6.90 9.66
C GLY A 113 -2.59 6.99 9.26
N PRO A 114 -1.75 7.63 10.09
CA PRO A 114 -0.32 7.75 9.82
C PRO A 114 0.31 6.36 9.62
N GLY A 115 0.90 6.16 8.45
CA GLY A 115 1.45 4.87 8.05
C GLY A 115 2.91 4.65 8.44
N ALA A 116 3.61 5.73 8.76
CA ALA A 116 5.03 5.75 9.09
C ALA A 116 5.31 6.89 10.08
N GLY A 117 6.38 6.71 10.86
CA GLY A 117 6.81 7.66 11.90
C GLY A 117 7.25 6.92 13.15
N ALA A 118 8.37 7.36 13.74
CA ALA A 118 9.00 6.65 14.86
C ALA A 118 8.03 6.47 16.04
N GLN A 119 7.34 7.54 16.45
CA GLN A 119 6.40 7.51 17.57
C GLN A 119 5.16 6.64 17.30
N VAL A 120 4.56 6.74 16.10
CA VAL A 120 3.37 5.96 15.74
C VAL A 120 3.70 4.47 15.69
N THR A 121 4.86 4.11 15.12
CA THR A 121 5.33 2.73 15.04
C THR A 121 5.62 2.16 16.43
N ALA A 122 6.32 2.93 17.28
CA ALA A 122 6.60 2.53 18.66
C ALA A 122 5.31 2.34 19.47
N GLY A 123 4.31 3.20 19.28
CA GLY A 123 2.99 3.06 19.90
C GLY A 123 2.28 1.76 19.51
N GLY A 124 2.36 1.36 18.24
CA GLY A 124 1.83 0.07 17.77
C GLY A 124 2.52 -1.12 18.45
N ILE A 125 3.85 -1.14 18.45
CA ILE A 125 4.64 -2.19 19.13
C ILE A 125 4.32 -2.25 20.63
N PHE A 126 4.24 -1.10 21.29
CA PHE A 126 3.91 -1.03 22.72
C PHE A 126 2.50 -1.56 23.00
N SER A 127 1.52 -1.27 22.13
CA SER A 127 0.18 -1.84 22.24
C SER A 127 0.19 -3.37 22.17
N ASP A 128 1.00 -3.96 21.28
CA ASP A 128 1.13 -5.41 21.18
C ASP A 128 1.79 -6.02 22.43
N ILE A 129 2.78 -5.35 23.03
CA ILE A 129 3.38 -5.75 24.31
C ILE A 129 2.34 -5.73 25.43
N LEU A 130 1.52 -4.67 25.53
CA LEU A 130 0.46 -4.58 26.53
C LEU A 130 -0.58 -5.68 26.36
N ARG A 131 -0.98 -5.99 25.13
CA ARG A 131 -1.87 -7.12 24.83
C ARG A 131 -1.26 -8.43 25.30
N LEU A 132 0.01 -8.68 24.97
CA LEU A 132 0.73 -9.89 25.39
C LEU A 132 0.77 -10.02 26.91
N ALA A 133 1.11 -8.94 27.63
CA ALA A 133 1.13 -8.93 29.09
C ALA A 133 -0.24 -9.22 29.71
N SER A 134 -1.31 -8.63 29.15
CA SER A 134 -2.68 -8.91 29.58
C SER A 134 -3.10 -10.36 29.34
N TYR A 135 -2.65 -10.99 28.25
CA TYR A 135 -2.93 -12.40 27.96
C TYR A 135 -2.13 -13.37 28.83
N LEU A 136 -0.89 -13.02 29.20
CA LEU A 136 0.05 -13.95 29.84
C LEU A 136 0.21 -13.79 31.36
N GLY A 137 -0.38 -12.78 32.00
CA GLY A 137 -0.45 -12.76 33.48
C GLY A 137 -0.21 -11.42 34.16
N ALA A 138 -0.80 -10.32 33.69
CA ALA A 138 -1.07 -9.21 34.59
C ALA A 138 -2.20 -9.63 35.55
N PRO A 139 -2.02 -9.62 36.88
CA PRO A 139 -3.13 -9.81 37.80
C PRO A 139 -4.15 -8.70 37.54
N SER A 140 -5.42 -9.10 37.38
CA SER A 140 -6.57 -8.18 37.36
C SER A 140 -6.62 -7.34 38.62
#